data_AF-A0A7V8XH75-F1
#
_entry.id   AF-A0A7V8XH75-F1
#
_cell.length_a   1.000
_cell.length_b   1.000
_cell.length_c   1.000
_cell.angle_alpha   90.00
_cell.angle_beta   90.00
_cell.angle_gamma   90.00
#
_symmetry.space_group_name_H-M   'P 1'
#
loop_
_entity.id
_entity.type
_entity.pdbx_description
1 polymer ?
#
loop_
_entity_poly.entity_id
_entity_poly.type
_entity_poly.pdbx_seq_one_letter_code
_entity_poly.pdbx_strand_id
1 'polypeptide(L)'
;MEILLQMDPERHIGVTRWVGAGVALHASAAGKLILVELDDDELDEWLRAERLFAFTERTIVVPKALRAELARVRRRQRAELADELEDGLASISVPRPDGRRGARLRRRA
;
A
#
# COMPACT_ATOMS: atom_id res chain seq x y z
N MET A 1 -0.05 -4.93 -6.68
CA MET A 1 0.56 -5.81 -5.65
C MET A 1 -0.34 -7.02 -5.52
N GLU A 2 0.26 -8.19 -5.36
CA GLU A 2 -0.45 -9.45 -5.13
C GLU A 2 -0.16 -9.93 -3.71
N ILE A 3 -1.15 -10.50 -3.03
CA ILE A 3 -1.00 -11.09 -1.69
C ILE A 3 -0.73 -12.58 -1.86
N LEU A 4 0.37 -13.05 -1.26
CA LEU A 4 0.86 -14.42 -1.44
C LEU A 4 0.36 -15.40 -0.37
N LEU A 5 0.07 -14.88 0.83
CA LEU A 5 -0.33 -15.68 1.98
C LEU A 5 -1.24 -14.84 2.88
N GLN A 6 -2.22 -15.49 3.48
CA GLN A 6 -3.12 -14.94 4.48
C GLN A 6 -3.27 -15.94 5.63
N MET A 7 -3.30 -15.44 6.85
CA MET A 7 -3.64 -16.22 8.04
C MET A 7 -4.86 -15.58 8.69
N ASP A 8 -5.92 -16.36 8.88
CA ASP A 8 -7.17 -15.89 9.43
C ASP A 8 -7.29 -16.23 10.92
N PRO A 9 -7.82 -15.32 11.75
CA PRO A 9 -8.10 -15.61 13.15
C PRO A 9 -9.26 -16.60 13.29
N GLU A 10 -9.33 -17.32 14.42
CA GLU A 10 -10.40 -18.27 14.74
C GLU A 10 -11.80 -17.62 14.95
N ARG A 11 -11.90 -16.29 14.91
CA ARG A 11 -13.16 -15.57 15.13
C ARG A 11 -13.91 -15.30 13.82
N HIS A 12 -15.23 -15.19 13.95
CA HIS A 12 -16.19 -15.19 12.83
C HIS A 12 -16.13 -13.97 11.88
N ILE A 13 -15.55 -12.83 12.28
CA ILE A 13 -15.48 -11.63 11.44
C ILE A 13 -14.02 -11.30 11.16
N GLY A 14 -13.65 -11.36 9.90
CA GLY A 14 -12.30 -11.12 9.43
C GLY A 14 -12.32 -10.85 7.93
N VAL A 15 -11.21 -10.32 7.43
CA VAL A 15 -11.09 -9.93 6.04
C VAL A 15 -10.60 -11.14 5.25
N THR A 16 -11.44 -11.71 4.39
CA THR A 16 -11.16 -13.01 3.74
C THR A 16 -10.75 -12.86 2.26
N ARG A 17 -10.11 -13.89 1.70
CA ARG A 17 -9.83 -14.04 0.25
C ARG A 17 -8.95 -12.93 -0.35
N TRP A 18 -7.84 -12.59 0.31
CA TRP A 18 -6.87 -11.64 -0.22
C TRP A 18 -5.84 -12.27 -1.16
N VAL A 19 -5.56 -13.57 -1.05
CA VAL A 19 -4.55 -14.22 -1.91
C VAL A 19 -4.94 -14.09 -3.38
N GLY A 20 -4.01 -13.60 -4.21
CA GLY A 20 -4.26 -13.31 -5.63
C GLY A 20 -5.01 -11.99 -5.90
N ALA A 21 -5.47 -11.28 -4.87
CA ALA A 21 -6.17 -10.01 -5.05
C ALA A 21 -5.20 -8.90 -5.50
N GLY A 22 -5.60 -8.16 -6.53
CA GLY A 22 -4.91 -6.94 -6.95
C GLY A 22 -5.35 -5.77 -6.08
N VAL A 23 -4.45 -5.24 -5.26
CA VAL A 23 -4.72 -4.06 -4.43
C VAL A 23 -3.94 -2.84 -4.88
N ALA A 24 -4.58 -1.68 -4.77
CA ALA A 24 -4.00 -0.40 -5.14
C ALA A 24 -2.85 -0.03 -4.20
N LEU A 25 -1.74 0.45 -4.76
CA LEU A 25 -0.55 0.74 -3.96
C LEU A 25 -0.74 1.95 -3.04
N HIS A 26 -1.44 3.00 -3.49
CA HIS A 26 -1.68 4.19 -2.67
C HIS A 26 -2.67 3.95 -1.53
N ALA A 27 -3.61 3.02 -1.73
CA ALA A 27 -4.69 2.70 -0.81
C ALA A 27 -4.50 1.32 -0.16
N SER A 28 -3.27 0.90 0.11
CA SER A 28 -2.99 -0.29 0.92
C SER A 28 -1.78 -0.05 1.83
N ALA A 29 -1.79 -0.57 3.06
CA ALA A 29 -0.64 -0.42 3.96
C ALA A 29 0.63 -1.05 3.35
N ALA A 30 0.54 -2.28 2.85
CA ALA A 30 1.65 -2.95 2.20
C ALA A 30 2.06 -2.27 0.87
N GLY A 31 1.10 -1.72 0.12
CA GLY A 31 1.39 -0.96 -1.10
C GLY A 31 2.17 0.32 -0.82
N LYS A 32 1.84 1.05 0.25
CA LYS A 32 2.62 2.21 0.71
C LYS A 32 4.05 1.81 1.08
N LEU A 33 4.26 0.64 1.70
CA LEU A 33 5.61 0.12 1.93
C LEU A 33 6.39 -0.22 0.66
N ILE A 34 5.71 -0.60 -0.43
CA ILE A 34 6.36 -0.77 -1.73
C ILE A 34 6.75 0.60 -2.30
N LEU A 35 5.86 1.58 -2.24
CA LEU A 35 6.09 2.92 -2.80
C LEU A 35 7.22 3.67 -2.09
N VAL A 36 7.42 3.46 -0.79
CA VAL A 36 8.52 4.11 -0.07
C VAL A 36 9.91 3.59 -0.43
N GLU A 37 9.99 2.39 -1.00
CA GLU A 37 11.26 1.77 -1.45
C GLU A 37 11.69 2.24 -2.84
N LEU A 38 10.80 2.92 -3.58
CA LEU A 38 11.16 3.60 -4.83
C LEU A 38 12.04 4.81 -4.52
N ASP A 39 12.98 5.11 -5.40
CA ASP A 39 13.64 6.41 -5.38
C ASP A 39 12.68 7.53 -5.80
N ASP A 40 13.12 8.79 -5.67
CA ASP A 40 12.25 9.93 -5.93
C ASP A 40 11.88 10.04 -7.43
N ASP A 41 12.76 9.65 -8.36
CA ASP A 41 12.48 9.68 -9.80
C ASP A 41 11.49 8.58 -10.20
N GLU A 42 11.64 7.37 -9.66
CA GLU A 42 10.73 6.24 -9.84
C GLU A 42 9.33 6.55 -9.27
N LEU A 43 9.27 7.18 -8.08
CA LEU A 43 8.01 7.61 -7.49
C LEU A 43 7.33 8.70 -8.33
N ASP A 44 8.12 9.63 -8.88
CA ASP A 44 7.63 10.68 -9.77
C ASP A 44 7.09 10.13 -11.10
N GLU A 45 7.75 9.13 -11.68
CA GLU A 45 7.25 8.41 -12.86
C GLU A 45 5.93 7.69 -12.52
N TRP A 46 5.88 6.97 -11.40
CA TRP A 46 4.68 6.25 -10.99
C TRP A 46 3.49 7.18 -10.72
N LEU A 47 3.69 8.28 -9.98
CA LEU A 47 2.63 9.26 -9.69
C LEU A 47 2.08 9.96 -10.93
N ARG A 48 2.88 10.08 -12.00
CA ARG A 48 2.44 10.62 -13.29
C ARG A 48 1.66 9.61 -14.12
N ALA A 49 2.03 8.34 -14.03
CA ALA A 49 1.41 7.26 -14.81
C ALA A 49 0.14 6.69 -14.15
N GLU A 50 0.07 6.69 -12.82
CA GLU A 50 -1.01 6.04 -12.08
C GLU A 50 -2.21 6.97 -11.86
N ARG A 51 -3.42 6.41 -11.99
CA ARG A 51 -4.64 7.07 -11.54
C ARG A 51 -4.91 6.73 -10.07
N LEU A 52 -4.87 7.73 -9.20
CA LEU A 52 -5.23 7.57 -7.79
C LEU A 52 -6.75 7.55 -7.61
N PHE A 53 -7.34 6.37 -7.74
CA PHE A 53 -8.78 6.17 -7.51
C PHE A 53 -9.17 6.44 -6.06
N ALA A 54 -10.34 7.07 -5.86
CA ALA A 54 -11.01 7.10 -4.56
C ALA A 54 -11.82 5.82 -4.39
N PHE A 55 -11.54 5.06 -3.33
CA PHE A 55 -12.34 3.90 -2.94
C PHE A 55 -13.32 4.27 -1.83
N THR A 56 -12.93 5.23 -0.98
CA THR A 56 -13.70 5.78 0.13
C THR A 56 -13.44 7.29 0.22
N GLU A 57 -14.11 7.97 1.15
CA GLU A 57 -13.84 9.39 1.45
C GLU A 57 -12.44 9.63 2.05
N ARG A 58 -11.83 8.59 2.62
CA ARG A 58 -10.52 8.69 3.29
C ARG A 58 -9.36 8.30 2.39
N THR A 59 -9.63 7.80 1.18
CA THR A 59 -8.59 7.46 0.21
C THR A 59 -7.75 8.68 -0.17
N ILE A 60 -6.42 8.56 -0.08
CA ILE A 60 -5.49 9.62 -0.48
C ILE A 60 -5.38 9.68 -2.01
N VAL A 61 -6.11 10.59 -2.66
CA VAL A 61 -6.12 10.74 -4.13
C VAL A 61 -5.29 11.89 -4.68
N VAL A 62 -4.65 12.67 -3.80
CA VAL A 62 -3.83 13.82 -4.20
C VAL A 62 -2.35 13.45 -4.13
N PRO A 63 -1.58 13.53 -5.24
CA PRO A 63 -0.16 13.14 -5.27
C PRO A 63 0.68 13.79 -4.17
N LYS A 64 0.48 15.10 -3.92
CA LYS A 64 1.18 15.82 -2.85
C LYS A 64 0.87 15.27 -1.46
N ALA A 65 -0.39 14.89 -1.20
CA ALA A 65 -0.80 14.29 0.06
C ALA A 65 -0.22 12.87 0.21
N LEU A 66 -0.19 12.10 -0.88
CA LEU A 66 0.41 10.77 -0.90
C LEU A 66 1.91 10.83 -0.60
N ARG A 67 2.65 11.77 -1.19
CA ARG A 67 4.07 11.99 -0.84
C ARG A 67 4.27 12.30 0.64
N ALA A 68 3.43 13.16 1.21
CA ALA A 68 3.51 13.49 2.62
C ALA A 68 3.25 12.25 3.51
N GLU A 69 2.33 11.39 3.11
CA GLU A 69 2.09 10.10 3.77
C GLU A 69 3.27 9.15 3.63
N LEU A 70 3.80 8.97 2.41
CA LEU A 70 4.97 8.12 2.17
C LEU A 70 6.20 8.59 2.96
N ALA A 71 6.39 9.90 3.12
CA ALA A 71 7.44 10.45 3.98
C ALA A 71 7.23 10.09 5.47
N ARG A 72 5.97 10.05 5.95
CA ARG A 72 5.66 9.56 7.30
C ARG A 72 5.96 8.07 7.45
N VAL A 73 5.56 7.27 6.45
CA VAL A 73 5.82 5.82 6.40
C VAL A 73 7.32 5.53 6.39
N ARG A 74 8.12 6.23 5.57
CA ARG A 74 9.60 6.13 5.56
C ARG A 74 10.19 6.37 6.95
N ARG A 75 9.76 7.40 7.67
CA ARG A 75 10.27 7.70 9.02
C ARG A 75 9.86 6.67 10.06
N ARG A 76 8.63 6.15 9.99
CA ARG A 76 8.10 5.20 10.98
C ARG A 76 8.49 3.75 10.71
N GLN A 77 8.99 3.44 9.51
CA GLN A 77 9.27 2.08 9.03
C GLN A 77 8.06 1.15 9.18
N ARG A 78 6.85 1.71 9.03
CA ARG A 78 5.58 0.98 9.00
C ARG A 78 4.53 1.83 8.30
N ALA A 79 3.58 1.16 7.67
CA ALA A 79 2.42 1.80 7.06
C ALA A 79 1.16 1.37 7.81
N GLU A 80 0.26 2.31 8.02
CA GLU A 80 -1.05 2.09 8.60
C GLU A 80 -2.09 2.50 7.55
N LEU A 81 -3.23 1.84 7.59
CA LEU A 81 -4.38 2.16 6.76
C LEU A 81 -5.62 2.03 7.62
N ALA A 82 -6.50 3.02 7.51
CA ALA A 82 -7.82 3.01 8.14
C ALA A 82 -8.80 3.64 7.15
N ASP A 83 -9.75 2.82 6.71
CA ASP A 83 -10.85 3.18 5.83
C ASP A 83 -10.42 3.73 4.46
N GLU A 84 -9.21 3.46 3.97
CA GLU A 84 -8.74 4.05 2.70
C GLU A 84 -9.06 3.19 1.48
N LEU A 85 -9.22 1.88 1.66
CA LEU A 85 -9.53 0.92 0.58
C LEU A 85 -10.99 0.47 0.62
N GLU A 86 -11.55 0.36 1.82
CA GLU A 86 -12.94 -0.02 2.10
C GLU A 86 -13.30 0.57 3.46
N ASP A 87 -14.52 1.08 3.62
CA ASP A 87 -14.98 1.63 4.90
C ASP A 87 -15.03 0.51 5.96
N GLY A 88 -14.46 0.77 7.14
CA GLY A 88 -14.32 -0.20 8.23
C GLY A 88 -13.06 -1.07 8.14
N LEU A 89 -12.27 -0.96 7.07
CA LEU A 89 -11.04 -1.73 6.91
C LEU A 89 -9.84 -1.01 7.55
N ALA A 90 -9.22 -1.66 8.53
CA ALA A 90 -7.94 -1.23 9.09
C ALA A 90 -6.83 -2.26 8.85
N SER A 91 -5.62 -1.81 8.57
CA SER A 91 -4.45 -2.67 8.45
C SER A 91 -3.16 -1.97 8.85
N ILE A 92 -2.16 -2.76 9.24
CA ILE A 92 -0.80 -2.30 9.48
C ILE A 92 0.15 -3.20 8.69
N SER A 93 1.20 -2.61 8.14
CA SER A 93 2.25 -3.34 7.44
C SER A 93 3.61 -2.86 7.92
N VAL A 94 4.53 -3.81 8.07
CA VAL A 94 5.91 -3.59 8.49
C VAL A 94 6.86 -4.27 7.49
N PRO A 95 8.04 -3.71 7.24
CA PRO A 95 9.06 -4.37 6.42
C PRO A 95 9.55 -5.63 7.12
N ARG A 96 9.87 -6.66 6.32
CA ARG A 96 10.41 -7.91 6.85
C ARG A 96 11.92 -7.73 7.18
N PRO A 97 12.40 -8.13 8.37
CA PRO A 97 13.77 -7.85 8.83
C PRO A 97 14.90 -8.41 7.95
N ASP A 98 14.65 -9.49 7.20
CA ASP A 98 15.62 -10.26 6.41
C ASP A 98 15.35 -10.19 4.89
N GLY A 99 14.40 -9.35 4.46
CA GLY A 99 14.10 -9.14 3.05
C GLY A 99 15.11 -8.22 2.39
N ARG A 100 15.57 -8.55 1.17
CA ARG A 100 16.28 -7.60 0.31
C ARG A 100 15.39 -6.36 0.11
N ARG A 101 15.88 -5.18 0.50
CA ARG A 101 15.30 -3.89 0.14
C ARG A 101 15.48 -3.67 -1.36
N GLY A 102 14.48 -3.10 -2.02
CA GLY A 102 14.46 -2.95 -3.47
C GLY A 102 13.19 -3.51 -4.09
N ALA A 103 12.09 -2.78 -3.93
CA ALA A 103 10.94 -2.98 -4.79
C ALA A 103 11.27 -2.43 -6.19
N ARG A 104 10.92 -3.18 -7.25
CA ARG A 104 10.83 -2.62 -8.60
C ARG A 104 9.41 -2.80 -9.10
N LEU A 105 8.79 -1.70 -9.51
CA LEU A 105 7.52 -1.77 -10.18
C LEU A 105 7.72 -2.46 -11.54
N ARG A 106 6.97 -3.53 -11.79
CA ARG A 106 6.91 -4.11 -13.13
C ARG A 106 6.16 -3.10 -14.01
N ARG A 107 6.77 -2.67 -15.13
CA ARG A 107 6.08 -1.87 -16.14
C ARG A 107 4.89 -2.67 -16.65
N ARG A 108 3.68 -2.10 -16.58
CA ARG A 108 2.51 -2.68 -17.26
C ARG A 108 2.76 -2.53 -18.77
N ALA A 109 2.76 -3.64 -19.49
CA ALA A 109 2.78 -3.68 -20.96
C ALA A 109 1.42 -3.28 -21.52
#